data_AF-A0A1Z3HJ59-F1
#
_entry.id   AF-A0A1Z3HJ59-F1
#
_cell.length_a   1.000
_cell.length_b   1.000
_cell.length_c   1.000
_cell.angle_alpha   90.00
_cell.angle_beta   90.00
_cell.angle_gamma   90.00
#
_symmetry.space_group_name_H-M   'P 1'
#
loop_
_entity.id
_entity.type
_entity.pdbx_description
1 polymer ?
#
loop_
_entity_poly.entity_id
_entity_poly.type
_entity_poly.pdbx_seq_one_letter_code
_entity_poly.pdbx_strand_id
1 'polypeptide(L)'
;MNITIELISEPHLEFNNSFLHPDKKTGIVEHGPFGRTDPALHPDKIKVGIVGTRATCEACQQWISVCETYIETDRTKTENWEVDDDSEESIEQEELAKRDILVKGLSPDFIGINSTTNFASEIVTSDRWVSTFQEREAKAIADTESHIERVEKAADLISDHISQIATASPHPSVILVAIPKVLFDKASSAKLPNGNYLNLRRILKARSMKWGVPIQIFLEPTLTGKDKSLQDKATRAWNFATALYFKCGGVPWKGHGLEEDTCYIGISFYNTEDERGRNILRSGVAQAFDYLGQGIILRGDPFEWDSSEYGRTPHLKREEACNLITNTLNEYKRIRRLPPRRVVIHKSSRYWGKEHTAYNELDGFMEGIETVNPDASIDLLTLNKSDIRLAREGKYPPIRGTYALIEDSLPIIYTHGFTPYFETYPGVHVPEPWAIIERHGDSGPRELATELLALTKMNVNNAAFSDGVPITLAFSQRVGDVLKEVGPEMTVRSEYSFYM
;
A
#
# COMPACT_ATOMS: atom_id res chain seq x y z
N MET A 1 -8.40 -12.93 -34.99
CA MET A 1 -7.90 -12.18 -33.84
C MET A 1 -7.12 -10.99 -34.32
N ASN A 2 -7.78 -9.84 -34.39
CA ASN A 2 -7.10 -8.58 -34.61
C ASN A 2 -6.46 -8.14 -33.29
N ILE A 3 -5.18 -7.78 -33.30
CA ILE A 3 -4.46 -7.33 -32.10
C ILE A 3 -3.60 -6.14 -32.51
N THR A 4 -3.94 -4.96 -31.98
CA THR A 4 -3.08 -3.78 -32.09
C THR A 4 -2.20 -3.72 -30.86
N ILE A 5 -0.88 -3.61 -31.04
CA ILE A 5 0.10 -3.58 -29.94
C ILE A 5 0.86 -2.27 -29.99
N GLU A 6 1.01 -1.63 -28.83
CA GLU A 6 1.78 -0.41 -28.64
C GLU A 6 2.61 -0.52 -27.36
N LEU A 7 3.74 0.18 -27.29
CA LEU A 7 4.47 0.37 -26.04
C LEU A 7 4.14 1.73 -25.45
N ILE A 8 3.49 1.74 -24.28
CA ILE A 8 3.34 2.94 -23.46
C ILE A 8 4.67 3.19 -22.74
N SER A 9 5.18 4.41 -22.83
CA SER A 9 6.42 4.82 -22.17
C SER A 9 6.36 4.61 -20.65
N GLU A 10 7.48 4.21 -20.06
CA GLU A 10 7.57 4.02 -18.62
C GLU A 10 7.27 5.35 -17.89
N PRO A 11 6.29 5.38 -16.96
CA PRO A 11 5.93 6.58 -16.24
C PRO A 11 7.08 7.03 -15.35
N HIS A 12 7.35 8.33 -15.36
CA HIS A 12 8.31 8.94 -14.44
C HIS A 12 7.63 9.29 -13.11
N LEU A 13 8.46 9.47 -12.10
CA LEU A 13 8.09 10.09 -10.84
C LEU A 13 8.82 11.43 -10.74
N GLU A 14 8.16 12.42 -10.13
CA GLU A 14 8.73 13.72 -9.85
C GLU A 14 9.25 13.78 -8.40
N PHE A 15 10.46 14.29 -8.24
CA PHE A 15 11.20 14.46 -6.99
C PHE A 15 11.50 15.94 -6.75
N ASN A 16 12.29 16.25 -5.72
CA ASN A 16 12.68 17.62 -5.42
C ASN A 16 13.29 18.33 -6.65
N ASN A 17 13.09 19.64 -6.76
CA ASN A 17 13.51 20.46 -7.90
C ASN A 17 12.97 19.97 -9.26
N SER A 18 11.78 19.36 -9.26
CA SER A 18 11.11 18.82 -10.47
C SER A 18 11.95 17.81 -11.26
N PHE A 19 12.83 17.09 -10.58
CA PHE A 19 13.59 16.01 -11.20
C PHE A 19 12.68 14.83 -11.54
N LEU A 20 12.77 14.36 -12.78
CA LEU A 20 11.97 13.24 -13.28
C LEU A 20 12.82 11.98 -13.37
N HIS A 21 12.39 10.90 -12.72
CA HIS A 21 13.07 9.62 -12.78
C HIS A 21 12.10 8.44 -12.68
N PRO A 22 12.27 7.34 -13.44
CA PRO A 22 11.36 6.19 -13.38
C PRO A 22 11.51 5.37 -12.09
N ASP A 23 12.69 5.35 -11.47
CA ASP A 23 12.96 4.62 -10.23
C ASP A 23 12.87 5.50 -8.97
N LYS A 24 12.15 4.98 -7.96
CA LYS A 24 11.89 5.65 -6.68
C LYS A 24 13.16 5.92 -5.87
N LYS A 25 14.02 4.91 -5.75
CA LYS A 25 15.20 4.96 -4.89
C LYS A 25 16.21 5.94 -5.49
N THR A 26 16.51 5.78 -6.78
CA THR A 26 17.43 6.65 -7.54
C THR A 26 17.01 8.11 -7.47
N GLY A 27 15.71 8.41 -7.67
CA GLY A 27 15.22 9.79 -7.57
C GLY A 27 15.42 10.42 -6.18
N ILE A 28 15.19 9.66 -5.10
CA ILE A 28 15.49 10.11 -3.74
C ILE A 28 17.00 10.26 -3.52
N VAL A 29 17.81 9.31 -4.01
CA VAL A 29 19.27 9.37 -3.87
C VAL A 29 19.84 10.62 -4.51
N GLU A 30 19.38 10.99 -5.70
CA GLU A 30 19.97 12.10 -6.46
C GLU A 30 19.41 13.47 -6.04
N HIS A 31 18.10 13.56 -5.84
CA HIS A 31 17.42 14.86 -5.64
C HIS A 31 16.70 14.99 -4.28
N GLY A 32 16.37 13.87 -3.65
CA GLY A 32 15.61 13.83 -2.41
C GLY A 32 14.09 13.83 -2.61
N PRO A 33 13.31 13.72 -1.52
CA PRO A 33 11.86 13.65 -1.57
C PRO A 33 11.21 14.82 -2.31
N PHE A 34 10.11 14.58 -3.04
CA PHE A 34 9.34 15.63 -3.72
C PHE A 34 9.01 16.80 -2.78
N GLY A 35 8.51 16.51 -1.58
CA GLY A 35 8.10 17.54 -0.64
C GLY A 35 9.24 18.32 0.01
N ARG A 36 10.53 18.00 -0.22
CA ARG A 36 11.68 18.48 0.57
C ARG A 36 11.73 19.99 0.82
N THR A 37 11.29 20.80 -0.15
CA THR A 37 11.29 22.27 -0.05
C THR A 37 9.98 22.86 0.45
N ASP A 38 8.94 22.05 0.64
CA ASP A 38 7.64 22.45 1.16
C ASP A 38 7.46 21.96 2.61
N PRO A 39 7.45 22.86 3.61
CA PRO A 39 7.25 22.49 5.01
C PRO A 39 5.94 21.74 5.29
N ALA A 40 4.93 21.83 4.43
CA ALA A 40 3.69 21.08 4.58
C ALA A 40 3.82 19.62 4.11
N LEU A 41 4.82 19.31 3.27
CA LEU A 41 5.04 18.01 2.63
C LEU A 41 6.39 17.38 3.02
N HIS A 42 7.10 17.98 3.98
CA HIS A 42 8.41 17.53 4.44
C HIS A 42 8.53 17.57 5.97
N PRO A 43 8.60 16.40 6.64
CA PRO A 43 8.93 16.32 8.05
C PRO A 43 10.45 16.47 8.24
N ASP A 44 10.90 17.66 8.64
CA ASP A 44 12.29 17.92 9.03
C ASP A 44 12.72 17.01 10.20
N LYS A 45 11.78 16.78 11.14
CA LYS A 45 11.96 15.93 12.32
C LYS A 45 10.87 14.89 12.45
N ILE A 46 11.27 13.63 12.40
CA ILE A 46 10.41 12.47 12.60
C ILE A 46 10.53 12.04 14.06
N LYS A 47 9.58 12.47 14.89
CA LYS A 47 9.53 12.10 16.32
C LYS A 47 9.02 10.67 16.46
N VAL A 48 9.84 9.78 17.01
CA VAL A 48 9.56 8.34 17.08
C VAL A 48 9.41 7.88 18.53
N GLY A 49 8.30 7.21 18.81
CA GLY A 49 8.11 6.40 20.03
C GLY A 49 8.31 4.91 19.76
N ILE A 50 8.62 4.14 20.80
CA ILE A 50 8.91 2.70 20.70
C ILE A 50 8.16 1.94 21.80
N VAL A 51 7.45 0.87 21.40
CA VAL A 51 6.75 -0.06 22.29
C VAL A 51 7.28 -1.47 22.06
N GLY A 52 7.63 -2.19 23.12
CA GLY A 52 8.16 -3.55 23.02
C GLY A 52 8.62 -4.12 24.36
N THR A 53 9.36 -5.23 24.35
CA THR A 53 10.14 -5.64 25.52
C THR A 53 11.43 -4.83 25.56
N ARG A 54 12.16 -4.85 26.68
CA ARG A 54 13.46 -4.15 26.76
C ARG A 54 14.40 -4.55 25.61
N ALA A 55 14.51 -5.85 25.33
CA ALA A 55 15.35 -6.37 24.27
C ALA A 55 14.88 -5.91 22.87
N THR A 56 13.56 -5.91 22.59
CA THR A 56 13.07 -5.48 21.28
C THR A 56 13.11 -3.96 21.11
N CYS A 57 12.95 -3.18 22.18
CA CYS A 57 13.17 -1.74 22.16
C CYS A 57 14.63 -1.38 21.87
N GLU A 58 15.59 -2.04 22.53
CA GLU A 58 17.03 -1.88 22.26
C GLU A 58 17.37 -2.24 20.80
N ALA A 59 16.85 -3.38 20.30
CA ALA A 59 17.04 -3.77 18.90
C ALA A 59 16.42 -2.76 17.91
N CYS A 60 15.27 -2.16 18.28
CA CYS A 60 14.61 -1.13 17.48
C CYS A 60 15.44 0.17 17.44
N GLN A 61 15.97 0.61 18.58
CA GLN A 61 16.87 1.77 18.64
C GLN A 61 18.14 1.54 17.82
N GLN A 62 18.75 0.34 17.91
CA GLN A 62 19.89 -0.02 17.09
C GLN A 62 19.55 0.00 15.60
N TRP A 63 18.36 -0.49 15.22
CA TRP A 63 17.88 -0.44 13.84
C TRP A 63 17.71 0.99 13.33
N ILE A 64 17.19 1.91 14.16
CA ILE A 64 17.08 3.34 13.84
C ILE A 64 18.47 3.92 13.57
N SER A 65 19.42 3.74 14.49
CA SER A 65 20.79 4.26 14.32
C SER A 65 21.48 3.71 13.08
N VAL A 66 21.22 2.45 12.73
CA VAL A 66 21.69 1.86 11.47
C VAL A 66 21.07 2.55 10.26
N CYS A 67 19.76 2.81 10.28
CA CYS A 67 19.06 3.51 9.19
C CYS A 67 19.42 5.00 9.09
N GLU A 68 20.04 5.61 10.09
CA GLU A 68 20.57 6.97 9.95
C GLU A 68 21.84 7.01 9.09
N THR A 69 22.46 5.87 8.81
CA THR A 69 23.74 5.77 8.09
C THR A 69 23.59 5.08 6.73
N TYR A 70 24.64 5.17 5.91
CA TYR A 70 24.73 4.44 4.66
C TYR A 70 24.74 2.92 4.90
N ILE A 71 23.97 2.18 4.11
CA ILE A 71 23.91 0.71 4.15
C ILE A 71 24.15 0.20 2.73
N GLU A 72 25.27 -0.49 2.54
CA GLU A 72 25.55 -1.20 1.30
C GLU A 72 24.58 -2.38 1.13
N THR A 73 24.09 -2.56 -0.09
CA THR A 73 23.21 -3.69 -0.44
C THR A 73 23.97 -5.01 -0.34
N ASP A 74 23.39 -5.99 0.37
CA ASP A 74 23.93 -7.34 0.44
C ASP A 74 23.68 -8.07 -0.88
N ARG A 75 24.75 -8.22 -1.66
CA ARG A 75 24.73 -8.78 -3.00
C ARG A 75 24.46 -10.28 -3.05
N THR A 76 24.60 -10.97 -1.91
CA THR A 76 24.40 -12.42 -1.80
C THR A 76 22.96 -12.81 -1.49
N LYS A 77 22.18 -11.86 -0.97
CA LYS A 77 20.74 -11.98 -0.75
C LYS A 77 20.00 -11.49 -1.98
N THR A 78 20.23 -12.13 -3.12
CA THR A 78 19.30 -12.02 -4.24
C THR A 78 17.97 -12.62 -3.81
N GLU A 79 16.88 -11.84 -3.87
CA GLU A 79 15.56 -12.44 -4.14
C GLU A 79 15.71 -13.37 -5.36
N ASN A 80 14.96 -14.46 -5.46
CA ASN A 80 15.13 -15.49 -6.49
C ASN A 80 15.07 -14.92 -7.93
N TRP A 81 16.16 -14.34 -8.41
CA TRP A 81 16.31 -13.77 -9.73
C TRP A 81 17.13 -14.77 -10.53
N GLU A 82 16.51 -15.38 -11.54
CA GLU A 82 17.25 -16.17 -12.52
C GLU A 82 18.18 -15.22 -13.27
N VAL A 83 19.48 -15.32 -12.98
CA VAL A 83 20.51 -14.71 -13.81
C VAL A 83 20.92 -15.75 -14.83
N ASP A 84 20.80 -15.41 -16.10
CA ASP A 84 21.11 -16.30 -17.22
C ASP A 84 22.55 -16.82 -17.16
N ASP A 85 22.69 -18.13 -17.30
CA ASP A 85 23.93 -18.92 -17.35
C ASP A 85 24.06 -19.44 -18.80
N ASP A 86 24.53 -18.58 -19.69
CA ASP A 86 24.62 -18.84 -21.13
C ASP A 86 26.08 -18.77 -21.64
N SER A 87 27.09 -18.86 -20.76
CA SER A 87 28.49 -18.88 -21.18
C SER A 87 29.18 -20.21 -20.88
N GLU A 88 29.63 -20.89 -21.94
CA GLU A 88 30.64 -21.94 -21.84
C GLU A 88 31.87 -21.38 -21.12
N GLU A 89 32.38 -22.16 -20.16
CA GLU A 89 33.59 -21.96 -19.34
C GLU A 89 34.59 -20.91 -19.88
N SER A 90 34.36 -19.64 -19.56
CA SER A 90 35.36 -18.61 -19.26
C SER A 90 34.71 -17.23 -19.23
N ILE A 91 34.57 -16.69 -18.01
CA ILE A 91 34.78 -15.30 -17.55
C ILE A 91 33.85 -15.08 -16.32
N GLU A 92 34.21 -15.68 -15.18
CA GLU A 92 33.48 -15.48 -13.90
C GLU A 92 33.41 -13.99 -13.49
N GLN A 93 34.39 -13.16 -13.91
CA GLN A 93 34.49 -11.75 -13.50
C GLN A 93 33.52 -10.81 -14.23
N GLU A 94 33.23 -11.02 -15.51
CA GLU A 94 32.24 -10.20 -16.26
C GLU A 94 30.81 -10.58 -15.88
N GLU A 95 30.54 -11.85 -15.59
CA GLU A 95 29.25 -12.29 -15.08
C GLU A 95 28.97 -11.76 -13.67
N LEU A 96 29.97 -11.79 -12.78
CA LEU A 96 29.88 -11.13 -11.47
C LEU A 96 29.66 -9.62 -11.61
N ALA A 97 30.32 -8.95 -12.55
CA ALA A 97 30.13 -7.52 -12.79
C ALA A 97 28.72 -7.19 -13.32
N LYS A 98 28.18 -7.98 -14.26
CA LYS A 98 26.79 -7.82 -14.76
C LYS A 98 25.76 -8.10 -13.66
N ARG A 99 25.97 -9.14 -12.87
CA ARG A 99 25.17 -9.43 -11.66
C ARG A 99 25.21 -8.28 -10.67
N ASP A 100 26.40 -7.72 -10.43
CA ASP A 100 26.59 -6.59 -9.52
C ASP A 100 25.87 -5.32 -10.01
N ILE A 101 25.93 -5.02 -11.31
CA ILE A 101 25.20 -3.88 -11.91
C ILE A 101 23.68 -4.10 -11.77
N LEU A 102 23.21 -5.32 -12.04
CA LEU A 102 21.79 -5.67 -11.95
C LEU A 102 21.27 -5.56 -10.51
N VAL A 103 22.01 -6.10 -9.54
CA VAL A 103 21.67 -6.03 -8.11
C VAL A 103 21.70 -4.59 -7.62
N LYS A 104 22.67 -3.77 -8.03
CA LYS A 104 22.70 -2.33 -7.72
C LYS A 104 21.56 -1.56 -8.38
N GLY A 105 21.16 -1.94 -9.57
CA GLY A 105 19.98 -1.37 -10.24
C GLY A 105 18.71 -1.67 -9.46
N LEU A 106 18.45 -2.94 -9.15
CA LEU A 106 17.22 -3.39 -8.48
C LEU A 106 17.16 -2.96 -6.99
N SER A 107 18.31 -2.99 -6.33
CA SER A 107 18.50 -2.68 -4.92
C SER A 107 19.70 -1.77 -4.72
N PRO A 108 19.58 -0.47 -5.05
CA PRO A 108 20.64 0.49 -4.76
C PRO A 108 20.87 0.61 -3.27
N ASP A 109 22.10 0.95 -2.91
CA ASP A 109 22.50 1.18 -1.53
C ASP A 109 21.58 2.19 -0.85
N PHE A 110 21.35 2.00 0.44
CA PHE A 110 20.53 2.92 1.20
C PHE A 110 21.39 4.08 1.72
N ILE A 111 20.98 5.30 1.41
CA ILE A 111 21.75 6.53 1.70
C ILE A 111 21.74 6.96 3.17
N GLY A 112 20.89 6.36 4.00
CA GLY A 112 20.61 6.83 5.36
C GLY A 112 19.52 7.90 5.39
N ILE A 113 18.70 7.89 6.43
CA ILE A 113 17.71 8.94 6.73
C ILE A 113 18.22 9.83 7.86
N ASN A 114 18.79 10.99 7.50
CA ASN A 114 19.20 12.01 8.45
C ASN A 114 19.13 13.41 7.80
N SER A 115 19.44 14.46 8.55
CA SER A 115 19.40 15.85 8.09
C SER A 115 20.44 16.22 7.02
N THR A 116 21.51 15.42 6.89
CA THR A 116 22.62 15.64 5.95
C THR A 116 22.49 14.87 4.64
N THR A 117 21.70 13.78 4.62
CA THR A 117 21.43 13.00 3.41
C THR A 117 20.34 13.66 2.58
N ASN A 118 20.10 13.15 1.38
CA ASN A 118 19.04 13.69 0.51
C ASN A 118 17.62 13.45 1.02
N PHE A 119 17.42 12.60 2.03
CA PHE A 119 16.16 12.59 2.78
C PHE A 119 15.90 13.91 3.51
N ALA A 120 16.96 14.56 4.04
CA ALA A 120 16.89 15.79 4.82
C ALA A 120 15.95 15.73 6.05
N SER A 121 15.67 14.53 6.56
CA SER A 121 14.80 14.29 7.71
C SER A 121 15.58 13.61 8.83
N GLU A 122 15.51 14.16 10.04
CA GLU A 122 16.14 13.59 11.23
C GLU A 122 15.15 12.75 12.04
N ILE A 123 15.55 11.52 12.43
CA ILE A 123 14.77 10.72 13.38
C ILE A 123 15.09 11.17 14.80
N VAL A 124 14.07 11.59 15.55
CA VAL A 124 14.21 12.07 16.93
C VAL A 124 13.53 11.08 17.87
N THR A 125 14.31 10.47 18.76
CA THR A 125 13.82 9.58 19.82
C THR A 125 14.05 10.19 21.21
N SER A 126 13.32 9.71 22.22
CA SER A 126 13.50 10.13 23.61
C SER A 126 13.08 9.01 24.55
N ASP A 127 13.75 8.88 25.71
CA ASP A 127 13.43 7.87 26.72
C ASP A 127 11.97 7.94 27.19
N ARG A 128 11.37 9.14 27.21
CA ARG A 128 9.95 9.32 27.55
C ARG A 128 8.98 8.71 26.54
N TRP A 129 9.44 8.45 25.32
CA TRP A 129 8.66 7.82 24.25
C TRP A 129 9.01 6.34 24.09
N VAL A 130 9.73 5.76 25.04
CA VAL A 130 10.00 4.32 25.10
C VAL A 130 9.14 3.72 26.20
N SER A 131 8.25 2.81 25.84
CA SER A 131 7.41 2.09 26.79
C SER A 131 7.65 0.59 26.67
N THR A 132 8.01 -0.04 27.79
CA THR A 132 8.43 -1.45 27.82
C THR A 132 7.51 -2.30 28.68
N PHE A 133 7.13 -3.48 28.18
CA PHE A 133 6.55 -4.57 28.99
C PHE A 133 7.60 -5.65 29.30
N GLN A 134 7.36 -6.45 30.33
CA GLN A 134 8.30 -7.50 30.74
C GLN A 134 8.19 -8.74 29.85
N GLU A 135 9.33 -9.40 29.62
CA GLU A 135 9.39 -10.67 28.90
C GLU A 135 8.53 -11.77 29.57
N ARG A 136 8.40 -11.73 30.90
CA ARG A 136 7.54 -12.66 31.65
C ARG A 136 6.05 -12.48 31.32
N GLU A 137 5.62 -11.25 31.06
CA GLU A 137 4.23 -10.93 30.71
C GLU A 137 3.93 -11.45 29.30
N ALA A 138 4.85 -11.21 28.37
CA ALA A 138 4.78 -11.75 27.01
C ALA A 138 4.70 -13.28 26.99
N LYS A 139 5.53 -13.96 27.80
CA LYS A 139 5.49 -15.43 27.94
C LYS A 139 4.19 -15.93 28.55
N ALA A 140 3.70 -15.29 29.61
CA ALA A 140 2.43 -15.66 30.25
C ALA A 140 1.26 -15.56 29.27
N ILE A 141 1.23 -14.52 28.41
CA ILE A 141 0.25 -14.42 27.33
C ILE A 141 0.45 -15.56 26.33
N ALA A 142 1.68 -15.79 25.88
CA ALA A 142 2.00 -16.82 24.89
C ALA A 142 1.64 -18.25 25.35
N ASP A 143 1.65 -18.51 26.66
CA ASP A 143 1.32 -19.80 27.27
C ASP A 143 -0.18 -19.94 27.63
N THR A 144 -1.01 -18.93 27.37
CA THR A 144 -2.47 -19.05 27.47
C THR A 144 -2.98 -20.10 26.47
N GLU A 145 -3.85 -21.00 26.93
CA GLU A 145 -4.35 -22.13 26.14
C GLU A 145 -5.19 -21.67 24.93
N SER A 146 -6.09 -20.70 25.16
CA SER A 146 -6.97 -20.19 24.11
C SER A 146 -6.20 -19.29 23.14
N HIS A 147 -6.16 -19.69 21.87
CA HIS A 147 -5.51 -18.90 20.81
C HIS A 147 -6.13 -17.52 20.65
N ILE A 148 -7.46 -17.42 20.77
CA ILE A 148 -8.21 -16.15 20.70
C ILE A 148 -7.78 -15.25 21.85
N GLU A 149 -7.76 -15.78 23.07
CA GLU A 149 -7.38 -15.04 24.26
C GLU A 149 -5.91 -14.58 24.21
N ARG A 150 -5.01 -15.35 23.58
CA ARG A 150 -3.63 -14.92 23.33
C ARG A 150 -3.55 -13.66 22.49
N VAL A 151 -4.27 -13.63 21.36
CA VAL A 151 -4.28 -12.48 20.44
C VAL A 151 -4.86 -11.25 21.13
N GLU A 152 -5.99 -11.41 21.83
CA GLU A 152 -6.66 -10.33 22.56
C GLU A 152 -5.78 -9.76 23.68
N LYS A 153 -5.24 -10.60 24.56
CA LYS A 153 -4.34 -10.15 25.64
C LYS A 153 -3.07 -9.48 25.10
N ALA A 154 -2.51 -9.98 23.99
CA ALA A 154 -1.36 -9.35 23.35
C ALA A 154 -1.75 -7.97 22.78
N ALA A 155 -2.93 -7.86 22.16
CA ALA A 155 -3.45 -6.61 21.64
C ALA A 155 -3.73 -5.60 22.74
N ASP A 156 -4.33 -6.02 23.87
CA ASP A 156 -4.58 -5.20 25.06
C ASP A 156 -3.27 -4.66 25.63
N LEU A 157 -2.32 -5.55 25.95
CA LEU A 157 -1.02 -5.18 26.51
C LEU A 157 -0.33 -4.13 25.63
N ILE A 158 -0.19 -4.39 24.34
CA ILE A 158 0.51 -3.48 23.43
C ILE A 158 -0.27 -2.18 23.25
N SER A 159 -1.61 -2.24 23.17
CA SER A 159 -2.48 -1.05 23.07
C SER A 159 -2.33 -0.14 24.29
N ASP A 160 -2.25 -0.71 25.49
CA ASP A 160 -2.05 0.06 26.71
C ASP A 160 -0.71 0.82 26.68
N HIS A 161 0.38 0.17 26.25
CA HIS A 161 1.68 0.81 26.10
C HIS A 161 1.71 1.86 24.97
N ILE A 162 1.01 1.63 23.85
CA ILE A 162 0.82 2.65 22.81
C ILE A 162 0.09 3.86 23.40
N SER A 163 -0.97 3.65 24.17
CA SER A 163 -1.79 4.71 24.76
C SER A 163 -0.98 5.64 25.66
N GLN A 164 -0.08 5.07 26.48
CA GLN A 164 0.78 5.82 27.40
C GLN A 164 1.67 6.82 26.67
N ILE A 165 2.21 6.44 25.51
CA ILE A 165 3.07 7.31 24.71
C ILE A 165 2.25 8.29 23.87
N ALA A 166 1.17 7.81 23.23
CA ALA A 166 0.38 8.61 22.32
C ALA A 166 -0.40 9.73 23.02
N THR A 167 -0.73 9.55 24.30
CA THR A 167 -1.41 10.56 25.14
C THR A 167 -0.44 11.46 25.92
N ALA A 168 0.86 11.20 25.87
CA ALA A 168 1.87 12.04 26.52
C ALA A 168 2.03 13.39 25.82
N SER A 169 2.52 14.41 26.54
CA SER A 169 2.85 15.72 25.96
C SER A 169 4.34 16.05 26.16
N PRO A 170 5.11 16.33 25.10
CA PRO A 170 4.76 16.14 23.69
C PRO A 170 4.64 14.64 23.33
N HIS A 171 3.76 14.29 22.39
CA HIS A 171 3.66 12.93 21.82
C HIS A 171 4.58 12.78 20.59
N PRO A 172 4.99 11.56 20.21
CA PRO A 172 5.70 11.32 18.96
C PRO A 172 4.79 11.47 17.74
N SER A 173 5.38 11.62 16.56
CA SER A 173 4.67 11.66 15.27
C SER A 173 4.28 10.26 14.79
N VAL A 174 4.98 9.22 15.25
CA VAL A 174 4.77 7.82 14.87
C VAL A 174 5.29 6.90 15.98
N ILE A 175 4.66 5.74 16.17
CA ILE A 175 5.06 4.75 17.18
C ILE A 175 5.50 3.45 16.50
N LEU A 176 6.72 3.01 16.77
CA LEU A 176 7.24 1.72 16.35
C LEU A 176 6.86 0.67 17.38
N VAL A 177 6.15 -0.37 16.95
CA VAL A 177 5.72 -1.48 17.79
C VAL A 177 6.60 -2.68 17.48
N ALA A 178 7.56 -2.97 18.35
CA ALA A 178 8.53 -4.05 18.20
C ALA A 178 8.04 -5.32 18.90
N ILE A 179 7.34 -6.18 18.15
CA ILE A 179 6.71 -7.40 18.66
C ILE A 179 7.80 -8.47 18.91
N PRO A 180 7.95 -8.96 20.16
CA PRO A 180 8.89 -10.03 20.46
C PRO A 180 8.48 -11.34 19.81
N LYS A 181 9.47 -12.16 19.46
CA LYS A 181 9.27 -13.44 18.75
C LYS A 181 8.26 -14.33 19.47
N VAL A 182 8.29 -14.36 20.80
CA VAL A 182 7.38 -15.17 21.62
C VAL A 182 5.90 -14.83 21.40
N LEU A 183 5.56 -13.55 21.21
CA LEU A 183 4.20 -13.13 20.90
C LEU A 183 3.88 -13.32 19.42
N PHE A 184 4.83 -12.99 18.53
CA PHE A 184 4.62 -13.19 17.09
C PHE A 184 4.32 -14.65 16.74
N ASP A 185 5.08 -15.59 17.29
CA ASP A 185 4.94 -17.02 17.00
C ASP A 185 3.58 -17.59 17.47
N LYS A 186 3.05 -17.12 18.61
CA LYS A 186 1.89 -17.73 19.28
C LYS A 186 0.61 -16.88 19.26
N ALA A 187 0.71 -15.58 19.07
CA ALA A 187 -0.37 -14.60 19.18
C ALA A 187 -0.52 -13.70 17.93
N SER A 188 0.01 -14.10 16.78
CA SER A 188 -0.15 -13.34 15.52
C SER A 188 -1.57 -13.43 14.95
N SER A 189 -2.20 -14.60 15.02
CA SER A 189 -3.57 -14.80 14.55
C SER A 189 -4.26 -15.97 15.24
N ALA A 190 -5.60 -15.92 15.28
CA ALA A 190 -6.44 -16.97 15.82
C ALA A 190 -7.71 -17.13 14.98
N LYS A 191 -8.11 -18.38 14.72
CA LYS A 191 -9.34 -18.69 14.00
C LYS A 191 -10.54 -18.56 14.95
N LEU A 192 -11.54 -17.79 14.55
CA LEU A 192 -12.80 -17.63 15.27
C LEU A 192 -13.78 -18.76 14.94
N PRO A 193 -14.77 -19.04 15.80
CA PRO A 193 -15.80 -20.06 15.56
C PRO A 193 -16.60 -19.84 14.27
N ASN A 194 -16.77 -18.58 13.84
CA ASN A 194 -17.48 -18.20 12.63
C ASN A 194 -16.62 -18.33 11.34
N GLY A 195 -15.39 -18.84 11.45
CA GLY A 195 -14.48 -19.03 10.33
C GLY A 195 -13.62 -17.81 9.97
N ASN A 196 -13.88 -16.64 10.57
CA ASN A 196 -13.01 -15.47 10.46
C ASN A 196 -11.70 -15.69 11.25
N TYR A 197 -10.74 -14.80 11.07
CA TYR A 197 -9.48 -14.81 11.81
C TYR A 197 -9.28 -13.48 12.52
N LEU A 198 -9.04 -13.52 13.83
CA LEU A 198 -8.43 -12.42 14.55
C LEU A 198 -6.97 -12.32 14.15
N ASN A 199 -6.49 -11.10 13.97
CA ASN A 199 -5.10 -10.84 13.62
C ASN A 199 -4.55 -9.66 14.42
N LEU A 200 -3.45 -9.90 15.13
CA LEU A 200 -2.86 -8.91 16.03
C LEU A 200 -2.50 -7.60 15.31
N ARG A 201 -1.95 -7.66 14.08
CA ARG A 201 -1.63 -6.45 13.30
C ARG A 201 -2.88 -5.62 13.04
N ARG A 202 -3.98 -6.26 12.62
CA ARG A 202 -5.23 -5.59 12.26
C ARG A 202 -5.88 -4.94 13.48
N ILE A 203 -5.93 -5.66 14.59
CA ILE A 203 -6.48 -5.17 15.86
C ILE A 203 -5.68 -3.98 16.39
N LEU A 204 -4.33 -4.07 16.42
CA LEU A 204 -3.49 -2.96 16.87
C LEU A 204 -3.69 -1.71 16.00
N LYS A 205 -3.78 -1.90 14.68
CA LYS A 205 -4.06 -0.81 13.74
C LYS A 205 -5.40 -0.16 14.04
N ALA A 206 -6.47 -0.95 14.17
CA ALA A 206 -7.81 -0.45 14.49
C ALA A 206 -7.85 0.28 15.85
N ARG A 207 -7.34 -0.35 16.93
CA ARG A 207 -7.36 0.22 18.29
C ARG A 207 -6.54 1.50 18.43
N SER A 208 -5.46 1.62 17.65
CA SER A 208 -4.56 2.78 17.72
C SER A 208 -5.10 4.06 17.07
N MET A 209 -6.09 3.95 16.17
CA MET A 209 -6.63 5.11 15.43
C MET A 209 -7.15 6.23 16.33
N LYS A 210 -7.75 5.88 17.47
CA LYS A 210 -8.33 6.85 18.42
C LYS A 210 -7.32 7.83 19.02
N TRP A 211 -6.03 7.47 19.03
CA TRP A 211 -4.98 8.34 19.57
C TRP A 211 -4.36 9.28 18.53
N GLY A 212 -4.73 9.16 17.25
CA GLY A 212 -4.25 10.06 16.20
C GLY A 212 -2.75 9.95 15.90
N VAL A 213 -2.06 8.92 16.38
CA VAL A 213 -0.65 8.64 16.07
C VAL A 213 -0.54 7.34 15.28
N PRO A 214 -0.05 7.35 14.03
CA PRO A 214 0.10 6.13 13.24
C PRO A 214 1.17 5.21 13.85
N ILE A 215 0.94 3.90 13.71
CA ILE A 215 1.89 2.88 14.17
C ILE A 215 2.64 2.21 13.01
N GLN A 216 3.89 1.80 13.25
CA GLN A 216 4.66 0.93 12.37
C GLN A 216 5.07 -0.32 13.15
N ILE A 217 4.62 -1.50 12.71
CA ILE A 217 4.84 -2.75 13.43
C ILE A 217 6.09 -3.45 12.87
N PHE A 218 6.96 -3.91 13.76
CA PHE A 218 8.14 -4.73 13.48
C PHE A 218 8.05 -6.06 14.20
N LEU A 219 8.62 -7.07 13.57
CA LEU A 219 8.88 -8.35 14.21
C LEU A 219 10.34 -8.37 14.67
N GLU A 220 10.60 -8.96 15.84
CA GLU A 220 11.97 -9.11 16.36
C GLU A 220 12.96 -9.75 15.34
N PRO A 221 12.60 -10.79 14.55
CA PRO A 221 13.49 -11.31 13.51
C PRO A 221 13.85 -10.27 12.45
N THR A 222 12.92 -9.38 12.09
CA THR A 222 13.19 -8.26 11.17
C THR A 222 14.23 -7.33 11.77
N LEU A 223 14.07 -6.90 13.02
CA LEU A 223 15.04 -5.99 13.66
C LEU A 223 16.44 -6.62 13.79
N THR A 224 16.51 -7.87 14.22
CA THR A 224 17.77 -8.58 14.48
C THR A 224 18.45 -9.12 13.21
N GLY A 225 17.73 -9.21 12.09
CA GLY A 225 18.23 -9.80 10.84
C GLY A 225 18.41 -11.32 10.89
N LYS A 226 17.87 -11.98 11.91
CA LYS A 226 18.05 -13.43 12.17
C LYS A 226 16.98 -14.29 11.49
N ASP A 227 16.75 -14.05 10.20
CA ASP A 227 15.87 -14.87 9.36
C ASP A 227 16.35 -14.84 7.90
N LYS A 228 16.47 -16.03 7.29
CA LYS A 228 16.98 -16.22 5.94
C LYS A 228 15.99 -15.74 4.87
N SER A 229 14.70 -15.70 5.18
CA SER A 229 13.65 -15.22 4.28
C SER A 229 13.57 -13.69 4.19
N LEU A 230 14.31 -12.97 5.04
CA LEU A 230 14.32 -11.52 5.02
C LEU A 230 15.08 -10.99 3.79
N GLN A 231 14.45 -9.99 3.17
CA GLN A 231 15.10 -9.09 2.22
C GLN A 231 16.43 -8.56 2.76
N ASP A 232 17.29 -8.13 1.84
CA ASP A 232 18.55 -7.50 2.20
C ASP A 232 18.34 -6.28 3.11
N LYS A 233 19.40 -5.91 3.82
CA LYS A 233 19.36 -4.88 4.84
C LYS A 233 19.04 -3.50 4.26
N ALA A 234 19.55 -3.16 3.07
CA ALA A 234 19.35 -1.87 2.42
C ALA A 234 17.90 -1.74 1.93
N THR A 235 17.33 -2.77 1.30
CA THR A 235 15.92 -2.77 0.86
C THR A 235 14.95 -2.60 2.02
N ARG A 236 15.21 -3.27 3.14
CA ARG A 236 14.42 -3.05 4.36
C ARG A 236 14.53 -1.61 4.89
N ALA A 237 15.72 -1.03 4.85
CA ALA A 237 15.94 0.34 5.29
C ALA A 237 15.23 1.35 4.37
N TRP A 238 15.27 1.13 3.04
CA TRP A 238 14.48 1.87 2.06
C TRP A 238 12.99 1.83 2.38
N ASN A 239 12.41 0.64 2.53
CA ASN A 239 10.99 0.47 2.86
C ASN A 239 10.62 1.13 4.19
N PHE A 240 11.49 0.99 5.20
CA PHE A 240 11.32 1.63 6.50
C PHE A 240 11.31 3.16 6.40
N ALA A 241 12.34 3.75 5.78
CA ALA A 241 12.51 5.18 5.68
C ALA A 241 11.38 5.85 4.89
N THR A 242 11.02 5.30 3.73
CA THR A 242 9.91 5.81 2.91
C THR A 242 8.59 5.75 3.66
N ALA A 243 8.26 4.61 4.29
CA ALA A 243 7.01 4.47 5.02
C ALA A 243 6.93 5.41 6.23
N LEU A 244 8.06 5.59 6.94
CA LEU A 244 8.17 6.49 8.08
C LEU A 244 8.00 7.96 7.67
N TYR A 245 8.72 8.36 6.61
CA TYR A 245 8.63 9.70 6.02
C TYR A 245 7.18 10.03 5.63
N PHE A 246 6.50 9.11 4.95
CA PHE A 246 5.11 9.29 4.56
C PHE A 246 4.14 9.36 5.75
N LYS A 247 4.30 8.48 6.74
CA LYS A 247 3.45 8.48 7.95
C LYS A 247 3.55 9.77 8.76
N CYS A 248 4.66 10.49 8.64
CA CYS A 248 4.87 11.77 9.29
C CYS A 248 4.50 12.99 8.41
N GLY A 249 3.72 12.78 7.34
CA GLY A 249 3.20 13.84 6.48
C GLY A 249 4.07 14.13 5.25
N GLY A 250 5.19 13.41 5.09
CA GLY A 250 6.09 13.59 3.97
C GLY A 250 5.53 13.06 2.65
N VAL A 251 5.82 13.74 1.54
CA VAL A 251 5.56 13.21 0.19
C VAL A 251 6.88 12.82 -0.47
N PRO A 252 7.17 11.51 -0.61
CA PRO A 252 8.47 11.06 -1.11
C PRO A 252 8.62 11.29 -2.63
N TRP A 253 7.55 11.14 -3.40
CA TRP A 253 7.52 11.37 -4.85
C TRP A 253 6.10 11.70 -5.32
N LYS A 254 6.00 12.34 -6.48
CA LYS A 254 4.75 12.64 -7.19
C LYS A 254 4.67 11.81 -8.48
N GLY A 255 3.48 11.34 -8.87
CA GLY A 255 3.30 10.63 -10.14
C GLY A 255 3.34 11.61 -11.32
N HIS A 256 4.31 11.45 -12.23
CA HIS A 256 4.34 12.28 -13.44
C HIS A 256 3.31 11.76 -14.45
N GLY A 257 2.54 12.68 -15.04
CA GLY A 257 1.45 12.34 -15.96
C GLY A 257 0.12 11.99 -15.28
N LEU A 258 0.03 12.08 -13.96
CA LEU A 258 -1.25 12.09 -13.25
C LEU A 258 -1.74 13.54 -13.12
N GLU A 259 -3.01 13.77 -13.42
CA GLU A 259 -3.61 15.11 -13.37
C GLU A 259 -3.84 15.58 -11.93
N GLU A 260 -3.56 16.87 -11.65
CA GLU A 260 -3.57 17.40 -10.28
C GLU A 260 -4.98 17.53 -9.67
N ASP A 261 -5.99 17.65 -10.53
CA ASP A 261 -7.40 17.81 -10.21
C ASP A 261 -8.21 16.51 -10.35
N THR A 262 -7.53 15.38 -10.52
CA THR A 262 -8.14 14.05 -10.64
C THR A 262 -8.11 13.29 -9.32
N CYS A 263 -9.26 12.72 -8.95
CA CYS A 263 -9.41 11.85 -7.79
C CYS A 263 -9.59 10.40 -8.24
N TYR A 264 -8.64 9.53 -7.87
CA TYR A 264 -8.66 8.11 -8.19
C TYR A 264 -9.21 7.32 -7.00
N ILE A 265 -10.37 6.67 -7.18
CA ILE A 265 -11.11 5.97 -6.13
C ILE A 265 -11.05 4.46 -6.36
N GLY A 266 -10.55 3.71 -5.39
CA GLY A 266 -10.71 2.26 -5.33
C GLY A 266 -11.96 1.87 -4.55
N ILE A 267 -12.85 1.06 -5.13
CA ILE A 267 -14.02 0.49 -4.44
C ILE A 267 -13.80 -0.98 -4.15
N SER A 268 -14.04 -1.35 -2.90
CA SER A 268 -13.93 -2.74 -2.44
C SER A 268 -14.95 -3.05 -1.36
N PHE A 269 -15.10 -4.33 -1.05
CA PHE A 269 -16.05 -4.78 -0.05
C PHE A 269 -15.40 -5.71 0.93
N TYR A 270 -15.87 -5.64 2.17
CA TYR A 270 -15.46 -6.56 3.21
C TYR A 270 -16.67 -7.03 4.01
N ASN A 271 -16.52 -8.16 4.68
CA ASN A 271 -17.59 -8.71 5.51
C ASN A 271 -17.55 -8.05 6.89
N THR A 272 -18.72 -7.75 7.41
CA THR A 272 -18.91 -7.25 8.78
C THR A 272 -19.91 -8.15 9.51
N GLU A 273 -19.84 -8.15 10.82
CA GLU A 273 -20.74 -8.95 11.67
C GLU A 273 -22.01 -8.14 12.00
N ASP A 274 -23.16 -8.82 12.13
CA ASP A 274 -24.40 -8.23 12.67
C ASP A 274 -24.32 -8.10 14.20
N GLU A 275 -25.33 -7.47 14.83
CA GLU A 275 -25.42 -7.32 16.30
C GLU A 275 -25.41 -8.66 17.05
N ARG A 276 -25.63 -9.78 16.36
CA ARG A 276 -25.63 -11.16 16.89
C ARG A 276 -24.36 -11.94 16.51
N GLY A 277 -23.35 -11.29 15.94
CA GLY A 277 -22.07 -11.89 15.55
C GLY A 277 -22.11 -12.76 14.27
N ARG A 278 -23.17 -12.67 13.47
CA ARG A 278 -23.29 -13.41 12.19
C ARG A 278 -22.69 -12.60 11.05
N ASN A 279 -21.94 -13.29 10.19
CA ASN A 279 -21.17 -12.70 9.09
C ASN A 279 -22.02 -12.43 7.82
N ILE A 280 -23.24 -11.92 8.00
CA ILE A 280 -24.23 -11.75 6.90
C ILE A 280 -24.17 -10.36 6.25
N LEU A 281 -23.44 -9.42 6.86
CA LEU A 281 -23.34 -8.05 6.38
C LEU A 281 -22.10 -7.84 5.52
N ARG A 282 -22.25 -6.96 4.52
CA ARG A 282 -21.17 -6.42 3.70
C ARG A 282 -21.09 -4.92 3.93
N SER A 283 -19.92 -4.35 3.73
CA SER A 283 -19.74 -2.90 3.76
C SER A 283 -18.79 -2.49 2.63
N GLY A 284 -19.17 -1.45 1.91
CA GLY A 284 -18.34 -0.84 0.87
C GLY A 284 -17.22 -0.01 1.51
N VAL A 285 -16.06 0.00 0.87
CA VAL A 285 -14.93 0.86 1.24
C VAL A 285 -14.50 1.60 -0.01
N ALA A 286 -14.47 2.93 0.11
CA ALA A 286 -13.91 3.82 -0.88
C ALA A 286 -12.56 4.34 -0.43
N GLN A 287 -11.57 4.23 -1.32
CA GLN A 287 -10.21 4.70 -1.10
C GLN A 287 -9.88 5.72 -2.17
N ALA A 288 -9.96 7.00 -1.83
CA ALA A 288 -9.68 8.09 -2.75
C ALA A 288 -8.21 8.50 -2.60
N PHE A 289 -7.49 8.55 -3.73
CA PHE A 289 -6.11 8.98 -3.84
C PHE A 289 -5.99 10.13 -4.84
N ASP A 290 -5.08 11.05 -4.56
CA ASP A 290 -4.65 12.08 -5.50
C ASP A 290 -3.31 11.74 -6.18
N TYR A 291 -2.85 12.65 -7.03
CA TYR A 291 -1.60 12.59 -7.77
C TYR A 291 -0.33 12.53 -6.89
N LEU A 292 -0.40 12.89 -5.61
CA LEU A 292 0.69 12.74 -4.63
C LEU A 292 0.66 11.37 -3.92
N GLY A 293 -0.35 10.55 -4.19
CA GLY A 293 -0.60 9.28 -3.50
C GLY A 293 -1.11 9.49 -2.07
N GLN A 294 -1.50 10.70 -1.68
CA GLN A 294 -2.19 10.93 -0.42
C GLN A 294 -3.60 10.35 -0.52
N GLY A 295 -3.98 9.56 0.48
CA GLY A 295 -5.18 8.76 0.44
C GLY A 295 -6.13 9.05 1.60
N ILE A 296 -7.43 8.99 1.32
CA ILE A 296 -8.50 8.96 2.31
C ILE A 296 -9.31 7.68 2.19
N ILE A 297 -9.75 7.16 3.33
CA ILE A 297 -10.51 5.92 3.46
C ILE A 297 -11.87 6.25 4.05
N LEU A 298 -12.92 5.92 3.31
CA LEU A 298 -14.31 6.03 3.75
C LEU A 298 -14.97 4.65 3.76
N ARG A 299 -15.74 4.41 4.82
CA ARG A 299 -16.56 3.23 4.99
C ARG A 299 -18.02 3.58 4.65
N GLY A 300 -18.65 2.76 3.82
CA GLY A 300 -20.08 2.81 3.55
C GLY A 300 -20.89 2.05 4.60
N ASP A 301 -22.18 2.32 4.66
CA ASP A 301 -23.07 1.68 5.62
C ASP A 301 -23.12 0.14 5.41
N PRO A 302 -23.19 -0.65 6.49
CA PRO A 302 -23.38 -2.09 6.39
C PRO A 302 -24.73 -2.44 5.74
N PHE A 303 -24.74 -3.43 4.85
CA PHE A 303 -25.94 -3.95 4.19
C PHE A 303 -25.93 -5.49 4.14
N GLU A 304 -27.12 -6.10 4.13
CA GLU A 304 -27.27 -7.54 3.95
C GLU A 304 -27.07 -7.92 2.48
N TRP A 305 -26.33 -8.99 2.23
CA TRP A 305 -26.09 -9.49 0.87
C TRP A 305 -26.43 -10.98 0.76
N ASP A 306 -27.48 -11.29 0.00
CA ASP A 306 -27.83 -12.67 -0.30
C ASP A 306 -26.96 -13.23 -1.43
N SER A 307 -25.87 -13.91 -1.03
CA SER A 307 -24.96 -14.51 -2.00
C SER A 307 -25.52 -15.69 -2.80
N SER A 308 -26.65 -16.25 -2.37
CA SER A 308 -27.32 -17.36 -3.06
C SER A 308 -28.20 -16.86 -4.20
N GLU A 309 -28.85 -15.71 -4.02
CA GLU A 309 -29.69 -15.07 -5.03
C GLU A 309 -28.85 -14.24 -6.02
N TYR A 310 -27.93 -13.42 -5.51
CA TYR A 310 -27.22 -12.39 -6.29
C TYR A 310 -25.76 -12.74 -6.61
N GLY A 311 -25.31 -13.92 -6.19
CA GLY A 311 -23.93 -14.38 -6.37
C GLY A 311 -22.95 -13.85 -5.33
N ARG A 312 -21.68 -14.24 -5.43
CA ARG A 312 -20.67 -14.00 -4.37
C ARG A 312 -20.17 -12.56 -4.28
N THR A 313 -20.24 -11.84 -5.39
CA THR A 313 -19.73 -10.47 -5.51
C THR A 313 -20.80 -9.50 -5.03
N PRO A 314 -20.55 -8.72 -3.97
CA PRO A 314 -21.50 -7.73 -3.49
C PRO A 314 -21.58 -6.50 -4.41
N HIS A 315 -22.78 -5.94 -4.49
CA HIS A 315 -23.09 -4.70 -5.21
C HIS A 315 -23.95 -3.80 -4.32
N LEU A 316 -23.73 -2.49 -4.42
CA LEU A 316 -24.48 -1.51 -3.61
C LEU A 316 -25.85 -1.21 -4.23
N LYS A 317 -26.80 -0.83 -3.38
CA LYS A 317 -28.00 -0.14 -3.86
C LYS A 317 -27.63 1.25 -4.37
N ARG A 318 -28.46 1.81 -5.24
CA ARG A 318 -28.24 3.13 -5.84
C ARG A 318 -27.97 4.24 -4.80
N GLU A 319 -28.80 4.29 -3.76
CA GLU A 319 -28.66 5.28 -2.68
C GLU A 319 -27.37 5.08 -1.87
N GLU A 320 -27.03 3.84 -1.54
CA GLU A 320 -25.80 3.50 -0.80
C GLU A 320 -24.54 3.86 -1.61
N ALA A 321 -24.55 3.60 -2.92
CA ALA A 321 -23.48 3.97 -3.84
C ALA A 321 -23.32 5.50 -3.94
N CYS A 322 -24.44 6.23 -4.07
CA CYS A 322 -24.45 7.70 -4.09
C CYS A 322 -23.90 8.29 -2.80
N ASN A 323 -24.35 7.80 -1.64
CA ASN A 323 -23.90 8.26 -0.34
C ASN A 323 -22.40 7.98 -0.13
N LEU A 324 -21.92 6.78 -0.49
CA LEU A 324 -20.50 6.43 -0.36
C LEU A 324 -19.59 7.38 -1.14
N ILE A 325 -19.91 7.67 -2.40
CA ILE A 325 -19.09 8.55 -3.24
C ILE A 325 -19.23 10.00 -2.82
N THR A 326 -20.45 10.47 -2.52
CA THR A 326 -20.69 11.83 -2.03
C THR A 326 -19.87 12.10 -0.76
N ASN A 327 -19.90 11.19 0.20
CA ASN A 327 -19.13 11.32 1.45
C ASN A 327 -17.62 11.29 1.19
N THR A 328 -17.16 10.42 0.30
CA THR A 328 -15.74 10.32 -0.09
C THR A 328 -15.25 11.62 -0.73
N LEU A 329 -15.99 12.16 -1.68
CA LEU A 329 -15.61 13.37 -2.39
C LEU A 329 -15.77 14.64 -1.53
N ASN A 330 -16.73 14.66 -0.60
CA ASN A 330 -16.84 15.74 0.38
C ASN A 330 -15.65 15.75 1.35
N GLU A 331 -15.20 14.58 1.81
CA GLU A 331 -14.00 14.47 2.64
C GLU A 331 -12.74 14.87 1.85
N TYR A 332 -12.63 14.45 0.58
CA TYR A 332 -11.57 14.89 -0.33
C TYR A 332 -11.57 16.43 -0.45
N LYS A 333 -12.73 17.03 -0.74
CA LYS A 333 -12.91 18.49 -0.85
C LYS A 333 -12.59 19.20 0.46
N ARG A 334 -12.89 18.61 1.62
CA ARG A 334 -12.55 19.19 2.94
C ARG A 334 -11.04 19.31 3.12
N ILE A 335 -10.28 18.29 2.71
CA ILE A 335 -8.82 18.25 2.84
C ILE A 335 -8.13 19.10 1.76
N ARG A 336 -8.54 18.94 0.50
CA ARG A 336 -7.94 19.60 -0.68
C ARG A 336 -8.48 21.02 -0.92
N ARG A 337 -9.54 21.42 -0.22
CA ARG A 337 -10.29 22.69 -0.34
C ARG A 337 -10.98 22.93 -1.69
N LEU A 338 -10.76 22.07 -2.67
CA LEU A 338 -11.38 22.10 -3.98
C LEU A 338 -12.00 20.72 -4.30
N PRO A 339 -13.16 20.67 -4.97
CA PRO A 339 -13.66 19.43 -5.53
C PRO A 339 -12.78 18.98 -6.70
N PRO A 340 -12.69 17.67 -6.99
CA PRO A 340 -11.98 17.19 -8.16
C PRO A 340 -12.72 17.57 -9.45
N ARG A 341 -11.97 17.78 -10.53
CA ARG A 341 -12.51 18.05 -11.88
C ARG A 341 -12.67 16.77 -12.70
N ARG A 342 -12.05 15.68 -12.26
CA ARG A 342 -12.23 14.35 -12.81
C ARG A 342 -12.24 13.32 -11.70
N VAL A 343 -13.13 12.35 -11.80
CA VAL A 343 -13.23 11.23 -10.85
C VAL A 343 -13.08 9.94 -11.61
N VAL A 344 -12.07 9.15 -11.23
CA VAL A 344 -11.81 7.83 -11.80
C VAL A 344 -12.07 6.78 -10.74
N ILE A 345 -13.01 5.86 -10.97
CA ILE A 345 -13.33 4.78 -10.04
C ILE A 345 -12.83 3.45 -10.58
N HIS A 346 -12.07 2.71 -9.77
CA HIS A 346 -11.58 1.38 -10.05
C HIS A 346 -12.28 0.35 -9.17
N LYS A 347 -12.84 -0.69 -9.80
CA LYS A 347 -13.44 -1.85 -9.14
C LYS A 347 -12.88 -3.14 -9.72
N SER A 348 -12.74 -4.19 -8.90
CA SER A 348 -12.32 -5.51 -9.37
C SER A 348 -13.47 -6.35 -9.95
N SER A 349 -14.71 -5.90 -9.77
CA SER A 349 -15.90 -6.50 -10.34
C SER A 349 -16.65 -5.54 -11.26
N ARG A 350 -17.52 -6.09 -12.10
CA ARG A 350 -18.39 -5.32 -12.99
C ARG A 350 -19.33 -4.41 -12.20
N TYR A 351 -19.81 -3.36 -12.84
CA TYR A 351 -20.84 -2.50 -12.30
C TYR A 351 -22.22 -3.12 -12.55
N TRP A 352 -23.13 -2.94 -11.59
CA TRP A 352 -24.55 -3.23 -11.81
C TRP A 352 -25.31 -1.93 -12.12
N GLY A 353 -25.99 -1.92 -13.25
CA GLY A 353 -26.82 -0.82 -13.73
C GLY A 353 -28.31 -1.04 -13.50
N LYS A 354 -29.13 -0.32 -14.29
CA LYS A 354 -30.61 -0.31 -14.20
C LYS A 354 -31.24 -1.70 -14.36
N GLU A 355 -30.57 -2.60 -15.06
CA GLU A 355 -31.00 -3.98 -15.28
C GLU A 355 -31.06 -4.79 -13.96
N HIS A 356 -30.37 -4.36 -12.91
CA HIS A 356 -30.37 -4.98 -11.58
C HIS A 356 -31.31 -4.28 -10.57
N THR A 357 -32.26 -3.47 -11.06
CA THR A 357 -33.34 -2.83 -10.27
C THR A 357 -32.81 -1.93 -9.13
N ALA A 358 -32.93 -2.36 -7.87
CA ALA A 358 -32.49 -1.62 -6.69
C ALA A 358 -30.96 -1.58 -6.56
N TYR A 359 -30.27 -2.62 -7.01
CA TYR A 359 -28.81 -2.73 -6.97
C TYR A 359 -28.21 -2.09 -8.23
N ASN A 360 -28.35 -0.77 -8.31
CA ASN A 360 -27.88 0.04 -9.42
C ASN A 360 -26.78 0.98 -8.93
N GLU A 361 -25.63 0.39 -8.61
CA GLU A 361 -24.47 1.14 -8.12
C GLU A 361 -23.85 2.03 -9.20
N LEU A 362 -24.00 1.69 -10.49
CA LEU A 362 -23.47 2.47 -11.60
C LEU A 362 -24.05 3.89 -11.60
N ASP A 363 -25.38 3.99 -11.65
CA ASP A 363 -26.07 5.29 -11.62
C ASP A 363 -25.84 5.99 -10.26
N GLY A 364 -25.83 5.22 -9.16
CA GLY A 364 -25.57 5.76 -7.83
C GLY A 364 -24.19 6.42 -7.71
N PHE A 365 -23.14 5.80 -8.24
CA PHE A 365 -21.82 6.39 -8.26
C PHE A 365 -21.76 7.67 -9.11
N MET A 366 -22.39 7.69 -10.28
CA MET A 366 -22.47 8.89 -11.12
C MET A 366 -23.19 10.03 -10.40
N GLU A 367 -24.35 9.75 -9.80
CA GLU A 367 -25.12 10.73 -9.02
C GLU A 367 -24.34 11.30 -7.84
N GLY A 368 -23.56 10.46 -7.15
CA GLY A 368 -22.71 10.92 -6.04
C GLY A 368 -21.60 11.86 -6.50
N ILE A 369 -21.04 11.65 -7.69
CA ILE A 369 -20.05 12.56 -8.30
C ILE A 369 -20.72 13.89 -8.67
N GLU A 370 -21.83 13.83 -9.41
CA GLU A 370 -22.59 14.99 -9.86
C GLU A 370 -23.08 15.84 -8.69
N THR A 371 -23.44 15.22 -7.56
CA THR A 371 -23.86 15.92 -6.34
C THR A 371 -22.75 16.83 -5.78
N VAL A 372 -21.48 16.41 -5.88
CA VAL A 372 -20.35 17.18 -5.35
C VAL A 372 -19.78 18.16 -6.37
N ASN A 373 -19.70 17.74 -7.64
CA ASN A 373 -19.28 18.57 -8.75
C ASN A 373 -19.96 18.12 -10.06
N PRO A 374 -21.04 18.80 -10.50
CA PRO A 374 -21.74 18.47 -11.75
C PRO A 374 -20.87 18.58 -13.01
N ASP A 375 -19.81 19.39 -12.97
CA ASP A 375 -18.91 19.62 -14.10
C ASP A 375 -17.72 18.65 -14.11
N ALA A 376 -17.69 17.67 -13.19
CA ALA A 376 -16.61 16.68 -13.14
C ALA A 376 -16.73 15.68 -14.30
N SER A 377 -15.62 15.41 -14.97
CA SER A 377 -15.51 14.26 -15.88
C SER A 377 -15.45 12.96 -15.09
N ILE A 378 -15.96 11.88 -15.67
CA ILE A 378 -16.22 10.63 -14.97
C ILE A 378 -15.64 9.46 -15.77
N ASP A 379 -14.86 8.61 -15.11
CA ASP A 379 -14.41 7.32 -15.64
C ASP A 379 -14.61 6.20 -14.61
N LEU A 380 -15.49 5.24 -14.88
CA LEU A 380 -15.70 4.05 -14.03
C LEU A 380 -15.16 2.83 -14.75
N LEU A 381 -14.17 2.16 -14.16
CA LEU A 381 -13.46 1.04 -14.75
C LEU A 381 -13.58 -0.24 -13.90
N THR A 382 -13.88 -1.34 -14.58
CA THR A 382 -13.65 -2.68 -14.02
C THR A 382 -12.30 -3.19 -14.48
N LEU A 383 -11.44 -3.50 -13.52
CA LEU A 383 -10.08 -3.97 -13.76
C LEU A 383 -9.94 -5.40 -13.27
N ASN A 384 -9.44 -6.28 -14.13
CA ASN A 384 -9.11 -7.65 -13.75
C ASN A 384 -7.84 -8.12 -14.47
N LYS A 385 -7.26 -9.23 -14.02
CA LYS A 385 -6.21 -9.90 -14.80
C LYS A 385 -6.81 -10.49 -16.06
N SER A 386 -6.10 -10.35 -17.18
CA SER A 386 -6.52 -10.91 -18.46
C SER A 386 -6.21 -12.41 -18.51
N ASP A 387 -7.15 -13.19 -19.02
CA ASP A 387 -6.90 -14.58 -19.42
C ASP A 387 -6.00 -14.66 -20.66
N ILE A 388 -5.90 -13.57 -21.42
CA ILE A 388 -5.07 -13.47 -22.62
C ILE A 388 -3.70 -12.92 -22.24
N ARG A 389 -2.66 -13.69 -22.55
CA ARG A 389 -1.26 -13.31 -22.37
C ARG A 389 -0.58 -13.21 -23.72
N LEU A 390 0.17 -12.14 -23.92
CA LEU A 390 1.13 -11.99 -25.00
C LEU A 390 2.42 -12.71 -24.63
N ALA A 391 3.07 -13.25 -25.65
CA ALA A 391 4.43 -13.76 -25.58
C ALA A 391 5.33 -12.91 -26.48
N ARG A 392 6.59 -12.78 -26.08
CA ARG A 392 7.64 -12.15 -26.87
C ARG A 392 8.62 -13.24 -27.27
N GLU A 393 9.18 -13.15 -28.47
CA GLU A 393 10.30 -14.00 -28.85
C GLU A 393 11.52 -13.74 -27.94
N GLY A 394 12.11 -14.80 -27.42
CA GLY A 394 13.21 -14.76 -26.45
C GLY A 394 12.82 -15.27 -25.06
N LYS A 395 13.72 -15.08 -24.10
CA LYS A 395 13.57 -15.60 -22.72
C LYS A 395 12.71 -14.70 -21.82
N TYR A 396 12.64 -13.40 -22.12
CA TYR A 396 11.94 -12.43 -21.26
C TYR A 396 10.46 -12.28 -21.63
N PRO A 397 9.59 -12.01 -20.63
CA PRO A 397 8.19 -11.69 -20.89
C PRO A 397 8.03 -10.36 -21.64
N PRO A 398 6.80 -10.02 -22.07
CA PRO A 398 6.50 -8.70 -22.62
C PRO A 398 7.02 -7.56 -21.76
N ILE A 399 7.38 -6.46 -22.42
CA ILE A 399 7.93 -5.27 -21.78
C ILE A 399 6.85 -4.64 -20.88
N ARG A 400 7.21 -4.21 -19.67
CA ARG A 400 6.32 -3.38 -18.86
C ARG A 400 5.95 -2.11 -19.65
N GLY A 401 4.65 -1.83 -19.74
CA GLY A 401 4.10 -0.81 -20.62
C GLY A 401 3.57 -1.36 -21.95
N THR A 402 3.75 -2.65 -22.26
CA THR A 402 3.14 -3.27 -23.45
C THR A 402 1.62 -3.20 -23.32
N TYR A 403 1.01 -2.36 -24.16
CA TYR A 403 -0.41 -2.20 -24.33
C TYR A 403 -0.87 -2.99 -25.55
N ALA A 404 -2.00 -3.66 -25.44
CA ALA A 404 -2.63 -4.25 -26.61
C ALA A 404 -4.14 -4.07 -26.58
N LEU A 405 -4.71 -3.83 -27.75
CA LEU A 405 -6.15 -3.79 -27.97
C LEU A 405 -6.54 -5.04 -28.76
N ILE A 406 -7.28 -5.93 -28.10
CA ILE A 406 -7.70 -7.23 -28.65
C ILE A 406 -9.10 -7.08 -29.25
N GLU A 407 -9.26 -7.52 -30.50
CA GLU A 407 -10.49 -7.41 -31.30
C GLU A 407 -11.11 -6.00 -31.19
N ASP A 408 -10.25 -4.97 -31.20
CA ASP A 408 -10.57 -3.55 -31.14
C ASP A 408 -11.44 -3.12 -29.93
N SER A 409 -11.55 -3.97 -28.90
CA SER A 409 -12.53 -3.78 -27.81
C SER A 409 -12.00 -4.11 -26.42
N LEU A 410 -11.04 -5.04 -26.28
CA LEU A 410 -10.48 -5.44 -24.99
C LEU A 410 -9.05 -4.88 -24.84
N PRO A 411 -8.88 -3.74 -24.15
CA PRO A 411 -7.56 -3.22 -23.83
C PRO A 411 -6.90 -4.02 -22.70
N ILE A 412 -5.65 -4.41 -22.91
CA ILE A 412 -4.79 -5.03 -21.91
C ILE A 412 -3.49 -4.24 -21.76
N ILE A 413 -2.93 -4.19 -20.56
CA ILE A 413 -1.69 -3.50 -20.24
C ILE A 413 -0.82 -4.33 -19.30
N TYR A 414 0.43 -4.56 -19.71
CA TYR A 414 1.45 -5.17 -18.88
C TYR A 414 2.02 -4.14 -17.89
N THR A 415 1.52 -4.15 -16.65
CA THR A 415 2.10 -3.37 -15.55
C THR A 415 3.25 -4.09 -14.85
N HIS A 416 3.57 -5.31 -15.26
CA HIS A 416 4.70 -6.06 -14.76
C HIS A 416 5.25 -6.90 -15.91
N GLY A 417 6.56 -7.03 -16.00
CA GLY A 417 7.23 -7.65 -17.15
C GLY A 417 8.65 -7.15 -17.29
N PHE A 418 9.26 -7.43 -18.45
CA PHE A 418 10.63 -6.99 -18.72
C PHE A 418 10.73 -5.48 -18.55
N THR A 419 11.64 -5.04 -17.70
CA THR A 419 11.81 -3.63 -17.34
C THR A 419 13.09 -3.13 -17.98
N PRO A 420 13.04 -2.34 -19.06
CA PRO A 420 14.24 -1.91 -19.79
C PRO A 420 15.26 -1.20 -18.90
N TYR A 421 14.79 -0.44 -17.91
CA TYR A 421 15.64 0.25 -16.95
C TYR A 421 16.58 -0.69 -16.16
N PHE A 422 16.15 -1.93 -15.91
CA PHE A 422 16.97 -2.95 -15.25
C PHE A 422 17.55 -3.97 -16.21
N GLU A 423 17.20 -3.89 -17.50
CA GLU A 423 17.53 -4.91 -18.50
C GLU A 423 17.14 -6.35 -18.07
N THR A 424 16.14 -6.49 -17.20
CA THR A 424 15.66 -7.79 -16.70
C THR A 424 14.19 -7.75 -16.31
N TYR A 425 13.65 -8.91 -15.92
CA TYR A 425 12.34 -9.05 -15.32
C TYR A 425 12.44 -9.39 -13.83
N PRO A 426 12.12 -8.46 -12.93
CA PRO A 426 12.15 -8.70 -11.50
C PRO A 426 10.84 -9.35 -11.00
N GLY A 427 10.45 -10.49 -11.59
CA GLY A 427 9.33 -11.29 -11.09
C GLY A 427 9.58 -12.80 -11.17
N VAL A 428 8.91 -13.56 -10.30
CA VAL A 428 9.11 -15.02 -10.14
C VAL A 428 8.19 -15.84 -11.05
N HIS A 429 7.10 -15.24 -11.54
CA HIS A 429 6.09 -15.92 -12.35
C HIS A 429 5.85 -15.20 -13.67
N VAL A 430 5.28 -15.90 -14.65
CA VAL A 430 4.87 -15.28 -15.92
C VAL A 430 3.89 -14.13 -15.62
N PRO A 431 4.21 -12.88 -16.04
CA PRO A 431 3.40 -11.73 -15.68
C PRO A 431 2.02 -11.78 -16.33
N GLU A 432 1.03 -11.31 -15.57
CA GLU A 432 -0.36 -11.23 -16.00
C GLU A 432 -0.73 -9.77 -16.26
N PRO A 433 -1.14 -9.42 -17.49
CA PRO A 433 -1.57 -8.07 -17.81
C PRO A 433 -2.90 -7.75 -17.14
N TRP A 434 -3.11 -6.46 -16.87
CA TRP A 434 -4.44 -5.96 -16.50
C TRP A 434 -5.27 -5.74 -17.73
N ALA A 435 -6.55 -6.11 -17.66
CA ALA A 435 -7.57 -5.81 -18.65
C ALA A 435 -8.54 -4.77 -18.10
N ILE A 436 -8.93 -3.80 -18.94
CA ILE A 436 -10.06 -2.92 -18.66
C ILE A 436 -11.30 -3.59 -19.24
N ILE A 437 -12.05 -4.29 -18.38
CA ILE A 437 -13.14 -5.20 -18.73
C ILE A 437 -14.45 -4.46 -19.02
N GLU A 438 -14.62 -3.33 -18.36
CA GLU A 438 -15.78 -2.45 -18.46
C GLU A 438 -15.30 -1.02 -18.27
N ARG A 439 -15.86 -0.10 -19.06
CA ARG A 439 -15.52 1.32 -19.05
C ARG A 439 -16.80 2.13 -19.26
N HIS A 440 -17.07 3.05 -18.35
CA HIS A 440 -18.09 4.08 -18.49
C HIS A 440 -17.41 5.44 -18.33
N GLY A 441 -17.43 6.28 -19.36
CA GLY A 441 -16.72 7.55 -19.35
C GLY A 441 -16.18 7.98 -20.70
N ASP A 442 -15.57 9.17 -20.71
CA ASP A 442 -15.14 9.86 -21.92
C ASP A 442 -13.69 9.54 -22.31
N SER A 443 -12.86 9.10 -21.35
CA SER A 443 -11.42 8.92 -21.57
C SER A 443 -11.11 7.71 -22.45
N GLY A 444 -10.05 7.84 -23.26
CA GLY A 444 -9.65 6.79 -24.20
C GLY A 444 -9.02 5.58 -23.49
N PRO A 445 -9.14 4.36 -24.04
CA PRO A 445 -8.59 3.15 -23.40
C PRO A 445 -7.05 3.20 -23.24
N ARG A 446 -6.35 3.87 -24.16
CA ARG A 446 -4.89 4.07 -24.10
C ARG A 446 -4.49 5.04 -22.98
N GLU A 447 -5.26 6.11 -22.80
CA GLU A 447 -5.06 7.10 -21.73
C GLU A 447 -5.24 6.43 -20.37
N LEU A 448 -6.36 5.74 -20.17
CA LEU A 448 -6.63 4.97 -18.94
C LEU A 448 -5.54 3.92 -18.67
N ALA A 449 -5.05 3.21 -19.71
CA ALA A 449 -3.94 2.28 -19.55
C ALA A 449 -2.62 2.97 -19.12
N THR A 450 -2.39 4.20 -19.59
CA THR A 450 -1.23 5.01 -19.19
C THR A 450 -1.33 5.40 -17.71
N GLU A 451 -2.51 5.84 -17.27
CA GLU A 451 -2.76 6.17 -15.86
C GLU A 451 -2.63 4.94 -14.95
N LEU A 452 -3.18 3.79 -15.36
CA LEU A 452 -3.03 2.53 -14.63
C LEU A 452 -1.57 2.14 -14.42
N LEU A 453 -0.74 2.31 -15.46
CA LEU A 453 0.69 2.06 -15.38
C LEU A 453 1.38 3.00 -14.38
N ALA A 454 1.01 4.28 -14.36
CA ALA A 454 1.53 5.28 -13.40
C ALA A 454 1.08 4.97 -11.96
N LEU A 455 -0.19 4.62 -11.74
CA LEU A 455 -0.74 4.28 -10.42
C LEU A 455 -0.06 3.08 -9.75
N THR A 456 0.58 2.19 -10.52
CA THR A 456 1.38 1.08 -9.96
C THR A 456 2.69 1.53 -9.29
N LYS A 457 3.12 2.77 -9.51
CA LYS A 457 4.29 3.38 -8.85
C LYS A 457 3.93 4.23 -7.63
N MET A 458 2.66 4.49 -7.39
CA MET A 458 2.22 5.40 -6.32
C MET A 458 2.21 4.77 -4.93
N ASN A 459 2.47 3.47 -4.81
CA ASN A 459 2.56 2.84 -3.50
C ASN A 459 3.80 3.29 -2.72
N VAL A 460 3.56 3.99 -1.61
CA VAL A 460 4.55 4.53 -0.67
C VAL A 460 4.89 3.59 0.50
N ASN A 461 4.25 2.41 0.60
CA ASN A 461 4.59 1.41 1.62
C ASN A 461 5.92 0.68 1.34
N ASN A 462 6.39 0.73 0.10
CA ASN A 462 7.68 0.17 -0.29
C ASN A 462 8.35 1.10 -1.31
N ALA A 463 9.67 0.96 -1.41
CA ALA A 463 10.48 1.68 -2.38
C ALA A 463 10.78 0.84 -3.63
N ALA A 464 10.02 -0.23 -3.90
CA ALA A 464 10.22 -1.06 -5.09
C ALA A 464 9.82 -0.28 -6.35
N PHE A 465 10.52 -0.51 -7.47
CA PHE A 465 10.31 0.20 -8.74
C PHE A 465 8.83 0.30 -9.15
N SER A 466 8.11 -0.83 -9.09
CA SER A 466 6.64 -0.88 -9.13
C SER A 466 6.15 -2.19 -8.51
N ASP A 467 4.92 -2.19 -8.00
CA ASP A 467 4.28 -3.40 -7.46
C ASP A 467 3.43 -4.18 -8.49
N GLY A 468 3.31 -3.67 -9.71
CA GLY A 468 2.46 -4.25 -10.75
C GLY A 468 0.94 -4.18 -10.48
N VAL A 469 0.51 -3.69 -9.30
CA VAL A 469 -0.90 -3.49 -8.92
C VAL A 469 -1.15 -1.99 -8.73
N PRO A 470 -2.18 -1.38 -9.34
CA PRO A 470 -2.49 0.03 -9.15
C PRO A 470 -2.88 0.30 -7.68
N ILE A 471 -2.43 1.44 -7.12
CA ILE A 471 -2.64 1.79 -5.71
C ILE A 471 -4.11 1.70 -5.27
N THR A 472 -5.05 2.05 -6.17
CA THR A 472 -6.50 1.98 -5.94
C THR A 472 -7.01 0.57 -5.66
N LEU A 473 -6.30 -0.47 -6.09
CA LEU A 473 -6.66 -1.88 -5.83
C LEU A 473 -5.71 -2.58 -4.84
N ALA A 474 -4.46 -2.11 -4.74
CA ALA A 474 -3.43 -2.75 -3.91
C ALA A 474 -3.77 -2.80 -2.41
N PHE A 475 -4.59 -1.86 -1.94
CA PHE A 475 -4.88 -1.67 -0.50
C PHE A 475 -6.31 -1.97 -0.10
N SER A 476 -7.20 -2.17 -1.06
CA SER A 476 -8.60 -2.58 -0.88
C SER A 476 -8.77 -3.66 0.19
N GLN A 477 -8.06 -4.78 0.02
CA GLN A 477 -8.18 -5.91 0.96
C GLN A 477 -7.59 -5.60 2.33
N ARG A 478 -6.41 -4.95 2.39
CA ARG A 478 -5.71 -4.67 3.65
C ARG A 478 -6.47 -3.68 4.53
N VAL A 479 -7.05 -2.66 3.92
CA VAL A 479 -7.90 -1.68 4.61
C VAL A 479 -9.17 -2.35 5.12
N GLY A 480 -9.88 -3.10 4.26
CA GLY A 480 -11.06 -3.85 4.67
C GLY A 480 -10.78 -4.81 5.82
N ASP A 481 -9.62 -5.45 5.81
CA ASP A 481 -9.18 -6.33 6.90
C ASP A 481 -8.92 -5.60 8.22
N VAL A 482 -8.43 -4.35 8.21
CA VAL A 482 -8.32 -3.53 9.43
C VAL A 482 -9.71 -3.07 9.90
N LEU A 483 -10.58 -2.66 8.97
CA LEU A 483 -11.93 -2.18 9.28
C LEU A 483 -12.84 -3.27 9.87
N LYS A 484 -12.56 -4.56 9.62
CA LYS A 484 -13.23 -5.69 10.29
C LYS A 484 -13.04 -5.70 11.80
N GLU A 485 -11.90 -5.21 12.28
CA GLU A 485 -11.56 -5.20 13.70
C GLU A 485 -12.03 -3.92 14.41
N VAL A 486 -12.67 -3.00 13.68
CA VAL A 486 -13.20 -1.76 14.22
C VAL A 486 -14.61 -2.02 14.76
N GLY A 487 -14.75 -1.97 16.09
CA GLY A 487 -16.05 -2.03 16.76
C GLY A 487 -16.88 -0.75 16.58
N PRO A 488 -18.20 -0.79 16.88
CA PRO A 488 -19.12 0.34 16.65
C PRO A 488 -18.69 1.66 17.32
N GLU A 489 -18.10 1.57 18.51
CA GLU A 489 -17.68 2.72 19.33
C GLU A 489 -16.25 3.19 19.02
N MET A 490 -15.54 2.52 18.11
CA MET A 490 -14.14 2.83 17.82
C MET A 490 -14.04 4.01 16.85
N THR A 491 -13.24 5.01 17.22
CA THR A 491 -12.92 6.13 16.34
C THR A 491 -12.12 5.65 15.13
N VAL A 492 -12.65 5.91 13.93
CA VAL A 492 -11.97 5.63 12.66
C VAL A 492 -11.33 6.90 12.12
N ARG A 493 -10.07 6.79 11.72
CA ARG A 493 -9.35 7.87 11.02
C ARG A 493 -9.49 7.65 9.51
N SER A 494 -9.70 8.72 8.76
CA SER A 494 -9.83 8.65 7.29
C SER A 494 -8.46 8.60 6.62
N GLU A 495 -7.39 9.07 7.26
CA GLU A 495 -6.08 9.17 6.60
C GLU A 495 -5.46 7.79 6.33
N TYR A 496 -4.99 7.58 5.10
CA TYR A 496 -4.42 6.31 4.65
C TYR A 496 -3.23 5.82 5.49
N SER A 497 -2.45 6.74 6.07
CA SER A 497 -1.28 6.44 6.92
C SER A 497 -1.60 5.54 8.13
N PHE A 498 -2.84 5.55 8.63
CA PHE A 498 -3.27 4.69 9.72
C PHE A 498 -3.46 3.23 9.28
N TYR A 499 -3.70 2.97 8.00
CA TYR A 499 -3.96 1.63 7.45
C TYR A 499 -2.70 0.94 6.91
N MET A 500 -1.67 1.73 6.57
CA MET A 500 -0.34 1.29 6.07
C MET A 500 0.41 0.35 7.01
#